data_AF-A0A954SMV6-F1
#
_entry.id   AF-A0A954SMV6-F1
#
_cell.length_a   1.000
_cell.length_b   1.000
_cell.length_c   1.000
_cell.angle_alpha   90.00
_cell.angle_beta   90.00
_cell.angle_gamma   90.00
#
_symmetry.space_group_name_H-M   'P 1'
#
loop_
_entity.id
_entity.type
_entity.pdbx_description
1 polymer ?
#
loop_
_entity_poly.entity_id
_entity_poly.type
_entity_poly.pdbx_seq_one_letter_code
_entity_poly.pdbx_strand_id
1 'polypeptide(L)' 'AGIPGYIDSYLFAEKATLRKQAVKTEEAADAVAFLLSPRSSGINCQGLVIDAGMGVNYFDDELIHPGE' A
#
# COMPACT_ATOMS: atom_id res chain seq x y z
N ALA A 1 -8.34 -16.51 -2.70
CA ALA A 1 -9.73 -16.97 -2.80
C ALA A 1 -10.27 -16.57 -4.17
N GLY A 2 -10.93 -17.47 -4.90
CA GLY A 2 -11.43 -17.23 -6.26
C GLY A 2 -12.68 -16.37 -6.27
N ILE A 3 -12.54 -15.07 -5.96
CA ILE A 3 -13.60 -14.09 -6.16
C ILE A 3 -13.52 -13.65 -7.62
N PRO A 4 -14.58 -13.80 -8.43
CA PRO A 4 -14.58 -13.33 -9.82
C PRO A 4 -14.17 -11.84 -9.91
N GLY A 5 -13.25 -11.51 -10.82
CA GLY A 5 -12.71 -10.15 -10.98
C GLY A 5 -11.66 -9.71 -9.94
N TYR A 6 -11.33 -10.57 -8.96
CA TYR A 6 -10.33 -10.24 -7.93
C TYR A 6 -8.92 -10.10 -8.49
N ILE A 7 -8.54 -10.93 -9.46
CA ILE A 7 -7.21 -10.86 -10.08
C ILE A 7 -7.02 -9.51 -10.78
N ASP A 8 -8.02 -9.06 -11.55
CA ASP A 8 -7.94 -7.78 -12.25
C ASP A 8 -7.90 -6.60 -11.27
N SER A 9 -8.73 -6.66 -10.21
CA SER A 9 -8.73 -5.67 -9.14
C SER A 9 -7.40 -5.63 -8.38
N TYR A 10 -6.80 -6.80 -8.16
CA TYR A 10 -5.51 -6.94 -7.48
C TYR A 10 -4.38 -6.36 -8.31
N LEU A 11 -4.30 -6.72 -9.60
CA LEU A 11 -3.30 -6.19 -10.53
C LEU A 11 -3.45 -4.67 -10.73
N PHE A 12 -4.68 -4.17 -10.78
CA PHE A 12 -4.93 -2.72 -10.82
C PHE A 12 -4.43 -2.05 -9.54
N ALA A 13 -4.73 -2.61 -8.37
CA ALA A 13 -4.27 -2.07 -7.09
C ALA A 13 -2.73 -2.06 -6.99
N GLU A 14 -2.04 -3.08 -7.50
CA GLU A 14 -0.57 -3.09 -7.54
C GLU A 14 -0.02 -1.91 -8.35
N LYS A 15 -0.58 -1.68 -9.55
CA LYS A 15 -0.18 -0.55 -10.41
C LYS A 15 -0.50 0.82 -9.81
N ALA A 16 -1.48 0.89 -8.91
CA ALA A 16 -1.83 2.12 -8.20
C ALA A 16 -0.81 2.52 -7.13
N THR A 17 0.02 1.60 -6.65
CA THR A 17 1.10 1.94 -5.72
C THR A 17 2.25 2.67 -6.43
N LEU A 18 2.97 3.56 -5.73
CA LEU A 18 4.10 4.30 -6.30
C LEU A 18 5.25 3.39 -6.79
N ARG A 19 5.35 2.19 -6.20
CA ARG A 19 6.38 1.19 -6.53
C ARG A 19 5.86 0.06 -7.42
N LYS A 20 4.62 0.16 -7.92
CA LYS A 20 3.98 -0.84 -8.78
C LYS A 20 3.97 -2.26 -8.18
N GLN A 21 3.85 -2.33 -6.85
CA GLN A 21 3.88 -3.57 -6.10
C GLN A 21 3.00 -3.46 -4.85
N ALA A 22 2.14 -4.46 -4.63
CA ALA A 22 1.32 -4.55 -3.44
C ALA A 22 2.15 -4.48 -2.15
N VAL A 23 1.54 -3.95 -1.10
CA VAL A 23 2.03 -4.14 0.26
C VAL A 23 1.92 -5.62 0.64
N LYS A 24 2.95 -6.11 1.31
CA LYS A 24 2.96 -7.45 1.89
C LYS A 24 2.55 -7.42 3.35
N THR A 25 2.07 -8.55 3.84
CA THR A 25 1.69 -8.72 5.26
C THR A 25 2.85 -8.39 6.19
N GLU A 26 4.07 -8.77 5.80
CA GLU A 26 5.29 -8.54 6.58
C GLU A 26 5.58 -7.06 6.76
N GLU A 27 5.30 -6.21 5.78
CA GLU A 27 5.56 -4.77 5.87
C GLU A 27 4.66 -4.09 6.90
N ALA A 28 3.38 -4.49 6.95
CA ALA A 28 2.47 -4.03 7.98
C ALA A 28 2.89 -4.55 9.38
N ALA A 29 3.31 -5.83 9.45
CA ALA A 29 3.77 -6.43 10.70
C ALA A 29 5.04 -5.74 11.25
N ASP A 30 6.00 -5.43 10.37
CA ASP A 30 7.25 -4.75 10.74
C ASP A 30 6.99 -3.31 11.23
N ALA A 31 6.08 -2.59 10.57
CA ALA A 31 5.66 -1.26 11.01
C ALA A 31 5.04 -1.31 12.42
N VAL A 32 4.16 -2.28 12.68
CA VAL A 32 3.57 -2.49 14.02
C VAL A 32 4.64 -2.88 15.04
N ALA A 33 5.57 -3.78 14.68
CA ALA A 33 6.65 -4.19 15.56
C ALA A 33 7.55 -3.01 15.96
N PHE A 34 7.83 -2.09 15.03
CA PHE A 34 8.52 -0.83 15.33
C PHE A 34 7.72 0.05 16.30
N LEU A 35 6.42 0.25 16.04
CA LEU A 35 5.52 1.08 16.85
C LEU A 35 5.28 0.52 18.27
N LEU A 36 5.47 -0.78 18.49
CA LEU A 36 5.43 -1.40 19.82
C LEU A 36 6.76 -1.37 20.56
N SER A 37 7.87 -1.08 19.86
CA SER A 37 9.20 -1.10 20.45
C SER A 37 9.55 0.22 21.18
N PRO A 38 10.52 0.23 22.11
CA PRO A 38 10.98 1.47 22.76
C PRO A 38 11.49 2.55 21.79
N ARG A 39 11.83 2.17 20.55
CA ARG A 39 12.34 3.08 19.51
C ARG A 39 11.31 4.10 19.07
N SER A 40 10.03 3.83 19.26
CA SER A 40 8.91 4.70 18.90
C SER A 40 8.27 5.38 20.11
N SER A 41 8.94 5.41 21.28
CA SER A 41 8.41 5.96 22.54
C SER A 41 7.88 7.41 22.46
N GLY A 42 8.33 8.21 21.48
CA GLY A 42 7.82 9.56 21.23
C GLY A 42 6.65 9.66 20.26
N ILE A 43 6.23 8.56 19.62
CA ILE A 43 5.16 8.54 18.62
C ILE A 43 3.88 8.10 19.31
N ASN A 44 2.95 9.02 19.51
CA ASN A 44 1.68 8.74 20.17
C ASN A 44 0.52 9.45 19.46
N CYS A 45 -0.68 8.87 19.58
CA CYS A 45 -1.91 9.40 18.97
C CYS A 45 -1.83 9.63 17.44
N GLN A 46 -1.02 8.85 16.72
CA GLN A 46 -0.87 8.97 15.26
C GLN A 46 -1.56 7.82 14.52
N GLY A 47 -2.06 8.11 13.33
CA GLY A 47 -2.37 7.10 12.31
C GLY A 47 -1.24 7.02 11.30
N LEU A 48 -0.82 5.80 10.95
CA LEU A 48 0.19 5.55 9.92
C LEU A 48 -0.42 4.71 8.81
N VAL A 49 -0.43 5.23 7.58
CA VAL A 49 -0.93 4.52 6.40
C VAL A 49 0.21 3.73 5.78
N ILE A 50 0.00 2.42 5.61
CA ILE A 50 0.95 1.48 4.97
C ILE A 50 0.29 0.94 3.71
N ASP A 51 0.35 1.69 2.61
CA ASP A 51 -0.35 1.39 1.36
C ASP A 51 0.56 1.48 0.11
N ALA A 52 1.88 1.56 0.32
CA ALA A 52 2.87 1.77 -0.74
C ALA A 52 2.59 3.02 -1.61
N GLY A 53 1.96 4.05 -1.04
CA GLY A 53 1.68 5.32 -1.71
C GLY A 53 0.44 5.31 -2.60
N MET A 54 -0.38 4.25 -2.55
CA MET A 54 -1.61 4.14 -3.32
C MET A 54 -2.53 5.34 -3.11
N GLY A 55 -2.72 5.78 -1.86
CA GLY A 55 -3.60 6.89 -1.49
C GLY A 55 -3.11 8.28 -1.92
N VAL A 56 -1.97 8.39 -2.61
CA VAL A 56 -1.48 9.67 -3.15
C VAL A 56 -1.19 9.62 -4.65
N ASN A 57 -1.25 8.44 -5.28
CA ASN A 57 -0.84 8.24 -6.66
C ASN A 57 -2.01 8.36 -7.67
N TYR A 58 -2.90 9.34 -7.45
CA TYR A 58 -4.15 9.46 -8.21
C TYR A 58 -3.98 9.78 -9.70
N PHE A 59 -2.88 10.43 -10.07
CA PHE A 59 -2.56 10.85 -11.44
C PHE A 59 -1.37 10.08 -12.02
N ASP A 60 -1.23 8.82 -11.61
CA ASP A 60 -0.26 7.94 -12.23
C ASP A 60 -0.56 7.80 -13.73
N ASP A 61 0.40 8.19 -14.56
CA ASP A 61 0.26 8.31 -16.02
C ASP A 61 -0.23 6.99 -16.64
N GLU A 62 0.31 5.85 -16.21
CA GLU A 62 -0.08 4.52 -16.71
C GLU A 62 -1.52 4.12 -16.33
N LEU A 63 -2.09 4.75 -15.28
CA LEU A 63 -3.46 4.49 -14.83
C LEU A 63 -4.47 5.42 -15.49
N ILE A 64 -4.09 6.68 -15.74
CA ILE A 64 -4.98 7.67 -16.35
C ILE A 64 -4.93 7.63 -17.89
N HIS A 65 -3.83 7.14 -18.47
CA HIS A 65 -3.63 6.88 -19.90
C HIS A 65 -3.34 5.38 -20.17
N PRO A 66 -4.26 4.46 -19.83
CA PRO A 66 -4.01 3.03 -19.99
C PRO A 66 -3.96 2.64 -21.47
N GLY A 67 -2.78 2.27 -21.96
CA GLY A 67 -2.56 1.73 -23.31
C GLY A 67 -2.16 2.76 -24.37
N GLU A 68 -1.84 4.00 -23.98
CA GLU A 68 -1.09 4.96 -24.80
C GLU A 68 0.42 4.69 -24.78
#